data_AF-A0A2T3ATS2-F1
#
_entry.id   AF-A0A2T3ATS2-F1
#
_cell.length_a   1.000
_cell.length_b   1.000
_cell.length_c   1.000
_cell.angle_alpha   90.00
_cell.angle_beta   90.00
_cell.angle_gamma   90.00
#
_symmetry.space_group_name_H-M   'P 1'
#
loop_
_entity.id
_entity.type
_entity.pdbx_description
1 polymer ?
#
loop_
_entity_poly.entity_id
_entity_poly.type
_entity_poly.pdbx_seq_one_letter_code
_entity_poly.pdbx_strand_id
1 'polypeptide(L)'
;MAPELSSNWKKLQAQLKQESTTSKEKKRKAIPTERQQNTIAKRRRLEGNPVKAPLTRTLKKAKMGNGTSTEAAEPAEATKSTASAPSASLALWAEENDISAKDLVEAYGGSIKGATIQGAKADVINGGLSKDVEIGKYIGIDCEMVGVGGEEDRSVLARVSIVNFHGTQVYDSFVRPKEFVTDWRTHVSGVSPKDMATARSFEEVQADVAAILKDRIIVGHAIKNDLDAMMLGHPKKDIRDTARFSGFRKYSAGRAPSLKKLAKEILGIDIQEGEHSSIEDARTTMLLFRRHKPAFDVEHATRFPTHAPGSGAKKPNKKKKKK
;
A
#
# COMPACT_ATOMS: atom_id res chain seq x y z
N MET A 1 -49.78 -20.60 -34.35
CA MET A 1 -48.59 -20.95 -35.16
C MET A 1 -47.37 -20.53 -34.35
N ALA A 2 -46.56 -21.49 -33.89
CA ALA A 2 -45.37 -21.19 -33.10
C ALA A 2 -44.24 -20.67 -34.03
N PRO A 3 -43.44 -19.67 -33.61
CA PRO A 3 -42.37 -19.14 -34.44
C PRO A 3 -41.22 -20.16 -34.53
N GLU A 4 -40.91 -20.59 -35.76
CA GLU A 4 -39.75 -21.43 -36.08
C GLU A 4 -38.45 -20.71 -35.66
N LEU A 5 -37.77 -21.26 -34.65
CA LEU A 5 -36.47 -20.77 -34.19
C LEU A 5 -35.42 -20.96 -35.29
N SER A 6 -34.76 -19.85 -35.64
CA SER A 6 -33.66 -19.73 -36.62
C SER A 6 -32.72 -20.94 -36.62
N SER A 7 -32.43 -21.44 -37.83
CA SER A 7 -31.56 -22.59 -38.12
C SER A 7 -30.17 -22.50 -37.46
N ASN A 8 -29.74 -21.30 -37.07
CA ASN A 8 -28.48 -21.07 -36.39
C ASN A 8 -28.49 -21.53 -34.91
N TRP A 9 -29.64 -21.45 -34.25
CA TRP A 9 -29.81 -21.91 -32.87
C TRP A 9 -29.72 -23.44 -32.75
N LYS A 10 -30.28 -24.16 -33.73
CA LYS A 10 -30.21 -25.63 -33.79
C LYS A 10 -28.77 -26.12 -33.99
N LYS A 11 -27.94 -25.38 -34.74
CA LYS A 11 -26.51 -25.67 -34.94
C LYS A 11 -25.69 -25.45 -33.65
N LEU A 12 -25.96 -24.38 -32.91
CA LEU A 12 -25.30 -24.09 -31.64
C LEU A 12 -25.57 -25.16 -30.58
N GLN A 13 -26.81 -25.66 -30.49
CA GLN A 13 -27.14 -26.75 -29.57
C GLN A 13 -26.48 -28.09 -29.93
N ALA A 14 -26.26 -28.35 -31.22
CA ALA A 14 -25.55 -29.55 -31.66
C ALA A 14 -24.06 -29.50 -31.28
N GLN A 15 -23.42 -28.33 -31.38
CA GLN A 15 -22.01 -28.14 -30.96
C GLN A 15 -21.85 -28.27 -29.44
N LEU A 16 -22.73 -27.67 -28.64
CA LEU A 16 -22.67 -27.77 -27.17
C LEU A 16 -22.86 -29.21 -26.67
N LYS A 17 -23.67 -30.03 -27.37
CA LYS A 17 -23.82 -31.45 -27.04
C LYS A 17 -22.55 -32.26 -27.36
N GLN A 18 -21.85 -31.97 -28.46
CA GLN A 18 -20.60 -32.65 -28.82
C GLN A 18 -19.43 -32.30 -27.88
N GLU A 19 -19.36 -31.08 -27.36
CA GLU A 19 -18.36 -30.67 -26.35
C GLU A 19 -18.62 -31.32 -24.97
N SER A 20 -19.89 -31.56 -24.63
CA SER A 20 -20.26 -32.22 -23.37
C SER A 20 -19.94 -33.72 -23.34
N THR A 21 -19.82 -34.38 -24.50
CA THR A 21 -19.48 -35.80 -24.61
C THR A 21 -17.97 -36.05 -24.62
N THR A 22 -17.18 -35.12 -25.17
CA THR A 22 -15.70 -35.23 -25.21
C THR A 22 -15.04 -34.95 -23.86
N SER A 23 -15.72 -34.26 -22.95
CA SER A 23 -15.23 -33.98 -21.60
C SER A 23 -15.44 -35.12 -20.58
N LYS A 24 -16.25 -36.14 -20.91
CA LYS A 24 -16.55 -37.27 -19.99
C LYS A 24 -15.54 -38.43 -20.06
N GLU A 25 -14.56 -38.41 -20.95
CA GLU A 25 -13.68 -39.58 -21.21
C GLU A 25 -12.24 -39.48 -20.69
N LYS A 26 -11.91 -38.49 -19.84
CA LYS A 26 -10.63 -38.47 -19.11
C LYS A 26 -10.81 -38.94 -17.66
N LYS A 27 -10.68 -40.26 -17.49
CA LYS A 27 -10.61 -40.95 -16.18
C LYS A 27 -9.46 -40.39 -15.32
N ARG A 28 -9.79 -40.23 -14.03
CA ARG A 28 -8.96 -39.77 -12.91
C ARG A 28 -7.67 -40.60 -12.73
N LYS A 29 -6.53 -39.94 -12.55
CA LYS A 29 -5.38 -40.47 -11.81
C LYS A 29 -5.30 -39.75 -10.45
N ALA A 30 -5.16 -40.52 -9.38
CA ALA A 30 -5.14 -40.00 -8.01
C ALA A 30 -3.88 -39.17 -7.72
N ILE A 31 -4.05 -38.06 -7.00
CA ILE A 31 -2.96 -37.17 -6.54
C ILE A 31 -2.51 -37.65 -5.15
N PRO A 32 -1.20 -37.82 -4.86
CA PRO A 32 -0.71 -38.27 -3.56
C PRO A 32 -0.72 -37.13 -2.53
N THR A 33 -0.93 -37.48 -1.26
CA THR A 33 -1.02 -36.55 -0.14
C THR A 33 0.35 -35.98 0.29
N GLU A 34 0.34 -34.76 0.80
CA GLU A 34 1.48 -33.89 1.18
C GLU A 34 2.54 -34.52 2.10
N ARG A 35 2.21 -35.62 2.80
CA ARG A 35 3.15 -36.38 3.65
C ARG A 35 4.20 -37.20 2.86
N GLN A 36 3.98 -37.49 1.58
CA GLN A 36 4.90 -38.30 0.76
C GLN A 36 5.92 -37.46 -0.04
N GLN A 37 5.71 -36.15 -0.20
CA GLN A 37 6.66 -35.27 -0.89
C GLN A 37 7.87 -34.94 0.00
N ASN A 38 7.66 -34.86 1.32
CA ASN A 38 8.71 -34.54 2.29
C ASN A 38 9.73 -35.65 2.52
N THR A 39 9.45 -36.90 2.15
CA THR A 39 10.41 -38.02 2.28
C THR A 39 11.33 -38.16 1.06
N ILE A 40 10.88 -37.74 -0.12
CA ILE A 40 11.67 -37.77 -1.37
C ILE A 40 12.69 -36.61 -1.39
N ALA A 41 12.30 -35.42 -0.94
CA ALA A 41 13.21 -34.27 -0.84
C ALA A 41 14.34 -34.49 0.20
N LYS A 42 14.10 -35.32 1.23
CA LYS A 42 15.08 -35.61 2.29
C LYS A 42 16.13 -36.64 1.89
N ARG A 43 15.87 -37.46 0.87
CA ARG A 43 16.86 -38.42 0.31
C ARG A 43 17.86 -37.78 -0.66
N ARG A 44 17.53 -36.64 -1.28
CA ARG A 44 18.46 -35.94 -2.19
C ARG A 44 19.50 -35.05 -1.49
N ARG A 45 19.45 -34.92 -0.17
CA ARG A 45 20.33 -34.03 0.61
C ARG A 45 21.45 -34.77 1.38
N LEU A 46 21.58 -36.09 1.21
CA LEU A 46 22.51 -36.93 1.97
C LEU A 46 23.69 -37.51 1.15
N GLU A 47 23.88 -37.08 -0.10
CA GLU A 47 25.08 -37.42 -0.87
C GLU A 47 25.87 -36.13 -1.17
N GLY A 48 26.86 -35.82 -0.32
CA GLY A 48 27.96 -34.89 -0.66
C GLY A 48 28.94 -35.56 -1.64
N ASN A 49 29.97 -34.95 -2.24
CA ASN A 49 30.74 -33.69 -2.12
C ASN A 49 31.76 -33.73 -3.34
N PRO A 50 32.85 -32.93 -3.51
CA PRO A 50 33.16 -31.51 -3.29
C PRO A 50 33.75 -30.74 -4.53
N VAL A 51 33.77 -29.40 -4.42
CA VAL A 51 34.82 -28.39 -4.76
C VAL A 51 35.55 -28.38 -6.13
N LYS A 52 35.55 -27.20 -6.79
CA LYS A 52 36.75 -26.49 -7.33
C LYS A 52 36.45 -25.05 -7.80
N ALA A 53 37.33 -24.12 -7.44
CA ALA A 53 37.55 -22.79 -8.03
C ALA A 53 39.08 -22.58 -8.10
N PRO A 54 39.66 -21.52 -8.70
CA PRO A 54 39.18 -20.56 -9.71
C PRO A 54 40.14 -20.47 -10.93
N LEU A 55 39.79 -19.71 -11.99
CA LEU A 55 40.77 -19.23 -12.99
C LEU A 55 40.57 -17.74 -13.33
N THR A 56 41.68 -17.04 -13.27
CA THR A 56 41.96 -15.63 -13.55
C THR A 56 41.94 -15.29 -15.05
N ARG A 57 41.50 -14.08 -15.45
CA ARG A 57 42.24 -13.24 -16.42
C ARG A 57 41.71 -11.79 -16.59
N THR A 58 42.55 -10.86 -16.14
CA THR A 58 43.03 -9.63 -16.80
C THR A 58 42.07 -8.54 -17.29
N LEU A 59 42.27 -7.37 -16.66
CA LEU A 59 42.01 -6.01 -17.11
C LEU A 59 42.64 -5.69 -18.48
N LYS A 60 41.92 -4.89 -19.30
CA LYS A 60 42.56 -3.93 -20.23
C LYS A 60 41.89 -2.56 -20.12
N LYS A 61 42.79 -1.58 -20.01
CA LYS A 61 42.66 -0.15 -19.79
C LYS A 61 42.65 0.54 -21.15
N ALA A 62 41.80 1.55 -21.35
CA ALA A 62 42.02 2.57 -22.36
C ALA A 62 41.71 3.94 -21.74
N LYS A 63 42.75 4.78 -21.66
CA LYS A 63 42.78 6.13 -21.12
C LYS A 63 43.46 6.99 -22.19
N MET A 64 42.79 8.05 -22.64
CA MET A 64 43.28 9.24 -23.36
C MET A 64 42.37 10.36 -22.79
N GLY A 65 42.76 11.44 -22.10
CA GLY A 65 43.96 12.28 -22.15
C GLY A 65 43.88 13.21 -23.36
N ASN A 66 43.90 14.55 -23.31
CA ASN A 66 43.93 15.59 -22.27
C ASN A 66 43.77 16.96 -23.00
N GLY A 67 43.14 17.98 -22.37
CA GLY A 67 43.28 19.45 -22.59
C GLY A 67 43.12 20.04 -24.01
N THR A 68 42.75 21.30 -24.28
CA THR A 68 42.58 22.55 -23.52
C THR A 68 42.08 23.59 -24.53
N SER A 69 41.14 24.47 -24.18
CA SER A 69 41.16 25.90 -24.58
C SER A 69 40.09 26.69 -23.84
N THR A 70 40.54 27.83 -23.34
CA THR A 70 39.86 28.95 -22.70
C THR A 70 39.05 29.77 -23.69
N GLU A 71 37.91 30.33 -23.28
CA GLU A 71 37.62 31.77 -23.38
C GLU A 71 36.30 32.14 -22.68
N ALA A 72 36.25 33.37 -22.17
CA ALA A 72 35.26 33.91 -21.26
C ALA A 72 34.06 34.56 -21.99
N ALA A 73 32.88 34.49 -21.38
CA ALA A 73 31.83 35.52 -21.44
C ALA A 73 30.71 35.25 -20.43
N GLU A 74 30.50 36.18 -19.50
CA GLU A 74 29.23 36.45 -18.80
C GLU A 74 28.72 37.83 -19.28
N PRO A 75 27.47 38.29 -19.00
CA PRO A 75 26.30 37.59 -18.47
C PRO A 75 25.01 37.87 -19.30
N ALA A 76 23.94 37.07 -19.12
CA ALA A 76 22.58 37.50 -19.45
C ALA A 76 21.52 36.77 -18.60
N GLU A 77 20.49 37.53 -18.29
CA GLU A 77 19.51 37.39 -17.23
C GLU A 77 18.30 36.49 -17.60
N ALA A 78 17.74 35.82 -16.58
CA ALA A 78 16.37 35.28 -16.45
C ALA A 78 15.75 34.41 -17.56
N THR A 79 15.38 33.16 -17.24
CA THR A 79 14.06 32.59 -17.63
C THR A 79 13.58 31.47 -16.69
N LYS A 80 12.28 31.50 -16.43
CA LYS A 80 11.45 30.62 -15.59
C LYS A 80 11.26 29.22 -16.20
N SER A 81 11.19 28.23 -15.30
CA SER A 81 10.37 27.00 -15.31
C SER A 81 9.91 26.39 -16.64
N THR A 82 10.24 25.12 -16.86
CA THR A 82 9.35 24.18 -17.57
C THR A 82 9.09 22.96 -16.68
N ALA A 83 7.89 22.94 -16.09
CA ALA A 83 7.32 21.74 -15.48
C ALA A 83 7.11 20.70 -16.59
N SER A 84 7.73 19.53 -16.47
CA SER A 84 7.53 18.43 -17.41
C SER A 84 6.11 17.88 -17.28
N ALA A 85 5.39 17.83 -18.39
CA ALA A 85 4.02 17.32 -18.46
C ALA A 85 3.91 15.86 -17.98
N PRO A 86 2.76 15.46 -17.37
CA PRO A 86 2.54 14.09 -16.95
C PRO A 86 2.60 13.14 -18.15
N SER A 87 3.15 11.94 -17.93
CA SER A 87 3.15 10.86 -18.94
C SER A 87 1.74 10.69 -19.53
N ALA A 88 1.62 10.48 -20.84
CA ALA A 88 0.33 10.33 -21.51
C ALA A 88 -0.55 9.22 -20.90
N SER A 89 0.08 8.16 -20.37
CA SER A 89 -0.58 7.10 -19.61
C SER A 89 -1.23 7.58 -18.32
N LEU A 90 -0.65 8.60 -17.68
CA LEU A 90 -1.14 9.17 -16.43
C LEU A 90 -2.29 10.16 -16.65
N ALA A 91 -2.19 10.96 -17.72
CA ALA A 91 -3.24 11.89 -18.10
C ALA A 91 -4.52 11.13 -18.48
N LEU A 92 -4.39 10.03 -19.23
CA LEU A 92 -5.52 9.16 -19.56
C LEU A 92 -6.11 8.46 -18.32
N TRP A 93 -5.26 8.05 -17.38
CA TRP A 93 -5.70 7.48 -16.10
C TRP A 93 -6.43 8.52 -15.23
N ALA A 94 -5.95 9.77 -15.21
CA ALA A 94 -6.54 10.89 -14.49
C ALA A 94 -7.95 11.19 -14.98
N GLU A 95 -8.10 11.29 -16.30
CA GLU A 95 -9.37 11.55 -16.99
C GLU A 95 -10.38 10.42 -16.78
N GLU A 96 -9.95 9.16 -16.83
CA GLU A 96 -10.84 8.00 -16.65
C GLU A 96 -11.35 7.86 -15.20
N ASN A 97 -10.70 8.50 -14.22
CA ASN A 97 -11.01 8.36 -12.79
C ASN A 97 -11.49 9.66 -12.11
N ASP A 98 -11.89 10.69 -12.88
CA ASP A 98 -12.31 12.01 -12.36
C ASP A 98 -11.28 12.67 -11.42
N ILE A 99 -9.99 12.35 -11.60
CA ILE A 99 -8.90 12.97 -10.84
C ILE A 99 -8.33 14.06 -11.72
N SER A 100 -8.43 15.32 -11.28
CA SER A 100 -7.86 16.44 -12.03
C SER A 100 -6.37 16.24 -12.26
N ALA A 101 -5.91 16.44 -13.50
CA ALA A 101 -4.48 16.43 -13.84
C ALA A 101 -3.69 17.42 -12.96
N LYS A 102 -4.35 18.49 -12.49
CA LYS A 102 -3.80 19.45 -11.53
C LYS A 102 -3.55 18.81 -10.15
N ASP A 103 -4.48 18.01 -9.65
CA ASP A 103 -4.35 17.32 -8.35
C ASP A 103 -3.30 16.20 -8.39
N LEU A 104 -3.06 15.60 -9.56
CA LEU A 104 -2.01 14.61 -9.77
C LEU A 104 -0.63 15.24 -9.88
N VAL A 105 -0.51 16.37 -10.56
CA VAL A 105 0.73 17.13 -10.65
C VAL A 105 1.06 17.80 -9.32
N GLU A 106 0.06 18.30 -8.59
CA GLU A 106 0.21 18.87 -7.25
C GLU A 106 0.52 17.81 -6.18
N ALA A 107 0.02 16.59 -6.35
CA ALA A 107 0.36 15.49 -5.45
C ALA A 107 1.72 14.86 -5.77
N TYR A 108 2.02 14.60 -7.05
CA TYR A 108 3.13 13.74 -7.48
C TYR A 108 4.16 14.38 -8.43
N GLY A 109 4.15 15.72 -8.56
CA GLY A 109 5.18 16.46 -9.30
C GLY A 109 5.30 16.11 -10.79
N GLY A 110 4.28 15.53 -11.40
CA GLY A 110 4.27 15.17 -12.83
C GLY A 110 5.03 13.90 -13.21
N SER A 111 5.56 13.12 -12.25
CA SER A 111 6.35 11.92 -12.54
C SER A 111 5.91 10.71 -11.72
N ILE A 112 4.87 9.99 -12.16
CA ILE A 112 4.75 8.55 -11.83
C ILE A 112 5.47 7.78 -12.94
N LYS A 113 6.78 8.00 -13.07
CA LYS A 113 7.66 7.17 -13.89
C LYS A 113 8.66 6.49 -12.96
N GLY A 114 8.36 5.23 -12.65
CA GLY A 114 9.22 4.33 -11.86
C GLY A 114 8.87 4.34 -10.38
N ALA A 115 8.53 3.14 -9.89
CA ALA A 115 8.61 2.55 -8.53
C ALA A 115 8.49 3.40 -7.24
N THR A 116 8.32 4.72 -7.27
CA THR A 116 8.33 5.57 -6.07
C THR A 116 7.28 6.67 -6.17
N ILE A 117 6.35 6.65 -5.23
CA ILE A 117 5.31 7.66 -5.11
C ILE A 117 5.90 8.90 -4.39
N GLN A 118 6.55 9.78 -5.15
CA GLN A 118 7.14 11.02 -4.61
C GLN A 118 6.12 12.16 -4.54
N GLY A 119 6.10 12.88 -3.43
CA GLY A 119 5.28 14.09 -3.28
C GLY A 119 5.79 15.26 -4.13
N ALA A 120 4.97 16.29 -4.36
CA ALA A 120 5.42 17.50 -5.07
C ALA A 120 6.52 18.30 -4.34
N LYS A 121 6.67 18.12 -3.02
CA LYS A 121 7.80 18.59 -2.24
C LYS A 121 8.67 17.39 -1.85
N ALA A 122 9.99 17.60 -1.81
CA ALA A 122 10.92 16.59 -1.33
C ALA A 122 10.60 16.19 0.12
N ASP A 123 10.69 14.89 0.40
CA ASP A 123 10.42 14.35 1.73
C ASP A 123 11.53 14.73 2.71
N VAL A 124 11.14 15.20 3.89
CA VAL A 124 12.06 15.50 4.99
C VAL A 124 12.05 14.31 5.95
N ILE A 125 13.07 13.45 5.84
CA ILE A 125 13.19 12.28 6.69
C ILE A 125 13.43 12.70 8.14
N ASN A 126 12.66 12.13 9.06
CA ASN A 126 12.69 12.46 10.49
C ASN A 126 12.41 13.94 10.81
N GLY A 127 11.74 14.66 9.89
CA GLY A 127 11.46 16.09 10.00
C GLY A 127 10.54 16.49 11.17
N GLY A 128 9.77 15.56 11.70
CA GLY A 128 8.70 15.85 12.65
C GLY A 128 7.52 16.49 11.93
N LEU A 129 6.83 17.42 12.60
CA LEU A 129 5.67 18.12 12.03
C LEU A 129 6.08 19.16 10.98
N SER A 130 5.55 19.03 9.77
CA SER A 130 5.69 20.01 8.69
C SER A 130 4.90 21.28 9.01
N LYS A 131 5.58 22.45 9.05
CA LYS A 131 4.96 23.74 9.39
C LYS A 131 4.14 24.35 8.24
N ASP A 132 4.53 24.09 7.01
CA ASP A 132 3.97 24.73 5.81
C ASP A 132 2.98 23.83 5.05
N VAL A 133 2.32 22.92 5.76
CA VAL A 133 1.43 21.92 5.16
C VAL A 133 0.08 21.93 5.85
N GLU A 134 -0.97 22.14 5.07
CA GLU A 134 -2.34 21.94 5.54
C GLU A 134 -2.63 20.44 5.70
N ILE A 135 -2.99 20.05 6.92
CA ILE A 135 -3.26 18.64 7.26
C ILE A 135 -4.60 18.18 6.66
N GLY A 136 -5.60 19.06 6.64
CA GLY A 136 -6.94 18.76 6.14
C GLY A 136 -7.74 17.79 7.03
N LYS A 137 -8.83 17.26 6.46
CA LYS A 137 -9.79 16.37 7.14
C LYS A 137 -9.36 14.89 7.14
N TYR A 138 -8.71 14.46 6.06
CA TYR A 138 -8.28 13.08 5.88
C TYR A 138 -6.77 13.02 5.94
N ILE A 139 -6.26 12.03 6.67
CA ILE A 139 -4.83 11.78 6.81
C ILE A 139 -4.52 10.31 6.52
N GLY A 140 -3.44 10.06 5.80
CA GLY A 140 -2.87 8.74 5.60
C GLY A 140 -1.80 8.50 6.64
N ILE A 141 -1.76 7.33 7.26
CA ILE A 141 -0.76 6.98 8.26
C ILE A 141 -0.25 5.56 8.04
N ASP A 142 1.03 5.38 8.29
CA ASP A 142 1.70 4.08 8.29
C ASP A 142 2.88 4.09 9.29
N CYS A 143 3.11 2.96 9.94
CA CYS A 143 4.16 2.78 10.93
C CYS A 143 5.12 1.65 10.54
N GLU A 144 6.41 1.86 10.83
CA GLU A 144 7.40 0.79 10.84
C GLU A 144 7.63 0.32 12.27
N MET A 145 7.73 -1.00 12.43
CA MET A 145 7.93 -1.63 13.73
C MET A 145 9.18 -2.50 13.76
N VAL A 146 9.80 -2.56 14.94
CA VAL A 146 10.96 -3.41 15.24
C VAL A 146 10.60 -4.47 16.28
N GLY A 147 11.32 -5.57 16.28
CA GLY A 147 11.18 -6.66 17.23
C GLY A 147 11.80 -6.32 18.59
N VAL A 148 11.03 -6.52 19.65
CA VAL A 148 11.49 -6.42 21.05
C VAL A 148 11.07 -7.65 21.84
N GLY A 149 11.80 -7.92 22.91
CA GLY A 149 11.54 -9.08 23.77
C GLY A 149 12.31 -10.34 23.36
N GLY A 150 12.21 -11.34 24.23
CA GLY A 150 12.86 -12.65 24.08
C GLY A 150 12.02 -13.62 23.23
N GLU A 151 11.48 -14.69 23.84
CA GLU A 151 10.74 -15.75 23.13
C GLU A 151 9.42 -15.29 22.48
N GLU A 152 8.88 -14.15 22.89
CA GLU A 152 7.68 -13.55 22.29
C GLU A 152 8.07 -12.54 21.22
N ASP A 153 7.58 -12.77 19.99
CA ASP A 153 7.87 -11.96 18.80
C ASP A 153 7.04 -10.65 18.80
N ARG A 154 7.26 -9.80 19.81
CA ARG A 154 6.54 -8.53 19.97
C ARG A 154 7.12 -7.46 19.06
N SER A 155 6.23 -6.63 18.51
CA SER A 155 6.58 -5.54 17.60
C SER A 155 6.24 -4.20 18.24
N VAL A 156 7.18 -3.26 18.25
CA VAL A 156 6.97 -1.90 18.78
C VAL A 156 7.34 -0.85 17.74
N LEU A 157 6.76 0.34 17.91
CA LEU A 157 6.94 1.47 17.00
C LEU A 157 8.41 1.90 16.89
N ALA A 158 8.87 2.11 15.66
CA ALA A 158 10.21 2.61 15.37
C ALA A 158 10.22 3.77 14.35
N ARG A 159 9.17 3.90 13.52
CA ARG A 159 8.95 5.05 12.66
C ARG A 159 7.46 5.25 12.42
N VAL A 160 7.01 6.49 12.27
CA VAL A 160 5.64 6.81 11.83
C VAL A 160 5.68 7.92 10.80
N SER A 161 4.89 7.75 9.74
CA SER A 161 4.70 8.73 8.67
C SER A 161 3.22 9.08 8.53
N ILE A 162 2.93 10.38 8.37
CA ILE A 162 1.59 10.90 8.11
C ILE A 162 1.61 11.78 6.88
N VAL A 163 0.62 11.59 6.00
CA VAL A 163 0.39 12.42 4.82
C VAL A 163 -1.02 13.00 4.83
N ASN A 164 -1.21 14.16 4.21
CA ASN A 164 -2.56 14.72 4.02
C ASN A 164 -3.32 14.01 2.88
N PHE A 165 -4.54 14.46 2.61
CA PHE A 165 -5.37 13.93 1.52
C PHE A 165 -4.68 13.97 0.14
N HIS A 166 -3.77 14.92 -0.11
CA HIS A 166 -3.07 15.04 -1.38
C HIS A 166 -1.80 14.19 -1.44
N GLY A 167 -1.42 13.50 -0.35
CA GLY A 167 -0.17 12.75 -0.27
C GLY A 167 1.04 13.60 0.11
N THR A 168 0.86 14.87 0.48
CA THR A 168 1.93 15.71 1.02
C THR A 168 2.29 15.27 2.43
N GLN A 169 3.59 15.18 2.72
CA GLN A 169 4.10 14.80 4.04
C GLN A 169 3.69 15.83 5.11
N VAL A 170 2.93 15.37 6.10
CA VAL A 170 2.51 16.14 7.28
C VAL A 170 3.46 15.89 8.45
N TYR A 171 3.87 14.63 8.64
CA TYR A 171 4.72 14.23 9.74
C TYR A 171 5.58 13.03 9.33
N ASP A 172 6.84 13.00 9.74
CA ASP A 172 7.69 11.79 9.68
C ASP A 172 8.69 11.83 10.83
N SER A 173 8.76 10.76 11.61
CA SER A 173 9.72 10.65 12.70
C SER A 173 10.15 9.22 12.93
N PHE A 174 11.46 9.02 13.13
CA PHE A 174 11.95 7.86 13.84
C PHE A 174 11.60 7.99 15.32
N VAL A 175 11.33 6.85 15.94
CA VAL A 175 10.88 6.74 17.33
C VAL A 175 11.85 5.85 18.08
N ARG A 176 12.34 6.34 19.22
CA ARG A 176 13.18 5.54 20.10
C ARG A 176 12.31 4.51 20.84
N PRO A 177 12.51 3.20 20.61
CA PRO A 177 11.78 2.18 21.34
C PRO A 177 12.08 2.24 22.84
N LYS A 178 11.07 2.00 23.67
CA LYS A 178 11.22 1.97 25.14
C LYS A 178 11.93 0.71 25.64
N GLU A 179 11.84 -0.35 24.85
CA GLU A 179 12.37 -1.67 25.17
C GLU A 179 13.62 -1.95 24.34
N PHE A 180 14.45 -2.89 24.81
CA PHE A 180 15.63 -3.30 24.06
C PHE A 180 15.23 -4.01 22.77
N VAL A 181 15.70 -3.48 21.65
CA VAL A 181 15.46 -4.02 20.30
C VAL A 181 16.31 -5.26 20.09
N THR A 182 15.65 -6.39 19.86
CA THR A 182 16.29 -7.69 19.59
C THR A 182 16.42 -7.97 18.10
N ASP A 183 15.49 -7.45 17.29
CA ASP A 183 15.54 -7.54 15.84
C ASP A 183 15.04 -6.25 15.18
N TRP A 184 15.89 -5.57 14.42
CA TRP A 184 15.53 -4.35 13.71
C TRP A 184 14.66 -4.61 12.48
N ARG A 185 14.69 -5.83 11.94
CA ARG A 185 13.95 -6.20 10.74
C ARG A 185 14.21 -5.23 9.58
N THR A 186 15.41 -4.64 9.50
CA THR A 186 15.74 -3.53 8.59
C THR A 186 15.40 -3.82 7.14
N HIS A 187 15.61 -5.07 6.70
CA HIS A 187 15.23 -5.55 5.36
C HIS A 187 13.73 -5.40 5.03
N VAL A 188 12.87 -5.28 6.03
CA VAL A 188 11.45 -4.96 5.89
C VAL A 188 11.19 -3.53 6.36
N SER A 189 11.54 -3.17 7.60
CA SER A 189 11.16 -1.91 8.24
C SER A 189 11.85 -0.66 7.69
N GLY A 190 13.00 -0.83 7.01
CA GLY A 190 13.88 0.29 6.65
C GLY A 190 14.45 1.05 7.86
N VAL A 191 14.29 0.53 9.09
CA VAL A 191 14.82 1.14 10.31
C VAL A 191 16.07 0.41 10.76
N SER A 192 17.10 1.17 11.10
CA SER A 192 18.39 0.68 11.55
C SER A 192 18.78 1.28 12.92
N PRO A 193 19.76 0.68 13.63
CA PRO A 193 20.29 1.27 14.87
C PRO A 193 20.83 2.69 14.70
N LYS A 194 21.28 3.06 13.49
CA LYS A 194 21.86 4.38 13.20
C LYS A 194 20.81 5.48 13.28
N ASP A 195 19.56 5.17 12.92
CA ASP A 195 18.45 6.12 12.94
C ASP A 195 18.08 6.54 14.37
N MET A 196 18.45 5.72 15.37
CA MET A 196 18.18 6.01 16.78
C MET A 196 18.98 7.18 17.34
N ALA A 197 20.09 7.55 16.67
CA ALA A 197 20.93 8.69 17.07
C ALA A 197 20.14 10.01 17.02
N THR A 198 19.20 10.13 16.08
CA THR A 198 18.36 11.33 15.89
C THR A 198 16.87 11.07 16.14
N ALA A 199 16.50 9.86 16.56
CA ALA A 199 15.12 9.50 16.87
C ALA A 199 14.58 10.29 18.06
N ARG A 200 13.31 10.69 17.96
CA ARG A 200 12.55 11.34 19.05
C ARG A 200 12.12 10.32 20.09
N SER A 201 11.76 10.81 21.27
CA SER A 201 11.17 9.95 22.30
C SER A 201 9.80 9.43 21.88
N PHE A 202 9.41 8.26 22.37
CA PHE A 202 8.07 7.72 22.10
C PHE A 202 6.97 8.68 22.58
N GLU A 203 7.14 9.31 23.75
CA GLU A 203 6.19 10.25 24.34
C GLU A 203 5.98 11.47 23.46
N GLU A 204 7.05 12.06 22.93
CA GLU A 204 7.01 13.21 22.04
C GLU A 204 6.24 12.86 20.76
N VAL A 205 6.62 11.76 20.10
CA VAL A 205 5.97 11.34 18.85
C VAL A 205 4.51 10.95 19.09
N GLN A 206 4.20 10.26 20.20
CA GLN A 206 2.84 9.90 20.54
C GLN A 206 1.96 11.14 20.75
N ALA A 207 2.48 12.16 21.44
CA ALA A 207 1.76 13.41 21.67
C ALA A 207 1.51 14.18 20.37
N ASP A 208 2.53 14.31 19.52
CA ASP A 208 2.44 14.96 18.21
C ASP A 208 1.41 14.26 17.32
N VAL A 209 1.53 12.93 17.19
CA VAL A 209 0.60 12.13 16.38
C VAL A 209 -0.81 12.22 16.95
N ALA A 210 -1.02 12.10 18.26
CA ALA A 210 -2.34 12.23 18.87
C ALA A 210 -3.00 13.59 18.56
N ALA A 211 -2.22 14.67 18.58
CA ALA A 211 -2.70 16.00 18.20
C ALA A 211 -3.08 16.07 16.71
N ILE A 212 -2.32 15.39 15.84
CA ILE A 212 -2.63 15.27 14.41
C ILE A 212 -3.88 14.40 14.18
N LEU A 213 -4.09 13.31 14.92
CA LEU A 213 -5.24 12.42 14.70
C LEU A 213 -6.57 13.02 15.18
N LYS A 214 -6.51 13.99 16.10
CA LYS A 214 -7.70 14.58 16.74
C LYS A 214 -8.66 15.19 15.71
N ASP A 215 -9.94 14.81 15.80
CA ASP A 215 -11.04 15.28 14.95
C ASP A 215 -10.83 15.09 13.43
N ARG A 216 -9.95 14.16 13.05
CA ARG A 216 -9.65 13.81 11.64
C ARG A 216 -10.07 12.39 11.31
N ILE A 217 -10.16 12.10 10.01
CA ILE A 217 -10.42 10.75 9.50
C ILE A 217 -9.09 10.10 9.12
N ILE A 218 -8.81 8.95 9.73
CA ILE A 218 -7.61 8.16 9.47
C ILE A 218 -7.84 7.22 8.29
N VAL A 219 -6.93 7.25 7.33
CA VAL A 219 -6.83 6.29 6.24
C VAL A 219 -5.57 5.44 6.46
N GLY A 220 -5.72 4.12 6.52
CA GLY A 220 -4.63 3.20 6.84
C GLY A 220 -4.79 1.86 6.13
N HIS A 221 -3.79 0.98 6.23
CA HIS A 221 -3.86 -0.39 5.76
C HIS A 221 -3.61 -1.36 6.92
N ALA A 222 -4.65 -2.06 7.38
CA ALA A 222 -4.59 -2.85 8.62
C ALA A 222 -4.23 -2.01 9.87
N ILE A 223 -4.77 -0.78 9.91
CA ILE A 223 -4.49 0.32 10.84
C ILE A 223 -4.53 -0.02 12.34
N LYS A 224 -5.15 -1.15 12.71
CA LYS A 224 -5.14 -1.62 14.09
C LYS A 224 -3.71 -1.85 14.59
N ASN A 225 -2.83 -2.39 13.74
CA ASN A 225 -1.46 -2.68 14.11
C ASN A 225 -0.69 -1.39 14.45
N ASP A 226 -0.86 -0.35 13.64
CA ASP A 226 -0.26 0.97 13.83
C ASP A 226 -0.76 1.64 15.10
N LEU A 227 -2.09 1.66 15.29
CA LEU A 227 -2.72 2.24 16.48
C LEU A 227 -2.28 1.54 17.77
N ASP A 228 -2.18 0.21 17.75
CA ASP A 228 -1.67 -0.55 18.89
C ASP A 228 -0.18 -0.22 19.16
N ALA A 229 0.65 -0.13 18.11
CA ALA A 229 2.07 0.21 18.23
C ALA A 229 2.31 1.62 18.79
N MET A 230 1.45 2.58 18.42
CA MET A 230 1.44 3.94 18.98
C MET A 230 0.74 4.04 20.34
N MET A 231 0.07 2.98 20.80
CA MET A 231 -0.79 2.98 21.99
C MET A 231 -1.88 4.07 21.93
N LEU A 232 -2.46 4.29 20.75
CA LEU A 232 -3.50 5.29 20.50
C LEU A 232 -4.82 4.64 20.11
N GLY A 233 -5.93 5.24 20.55
CA GLY A 233 -7.28 4.87 20.11
C GLY A 233 -7.82 5.88 19.10
N HIS A 234 -8.68 5.42 18.19
CA HIS A 234 -9.41 6.32 17.29
C HIS A 234 -10.86 5.84 17.08
N PRO A 235 -11.86 6.74 16.96
CA PRO A 235 -13.24 6.34 16.75
C PRO A 235 -13.39 5.48 15.50
N LYS A 236 -14.04 4.31 15.61
CA LYS A 236 -14.21 3.39 14.47
C LYS A 236 -14.94 4.01 13.28
N LYS A 237 -15.78 5.02 13.52
CA LYS A 237 -16.48 5.79 12.48
C LYS A 237 -15.54 6.73 11.70
N ASP A 238 -14.41 7.10 12.28
CA ASP A 238 -13.45 8.03 11.68
C ASP A 238 -12.24 7.27 11.08
N ILE A 239 -12.37 5.95 10.88
CA ILE A 239 -11.36 5.11 10.23
C ILE A 239 -11.81 4.68 8.83
N ARG A 240 -10.90 4.73 7.87
CA ARG A 240 -10.99 4.16 6.52
C ARG A 240 -9.82 3.19 6.31
N ASP A 241 -10.06 1.94 6.67
CA ASP A 241 -9.04 0.88 6.57
C ASP A 241 -9.14 0.18 5.21
N THR A 242 -8.12 0.36 4.38
CA THR A 242 -8.06 -0.20 3.03
C THR A 242 -7.96 -1.72 3.03
N ALA A 243 -7.36 -2.35 4.04
CA ALA A 243 -7.29 -3.81 4.16
C ALA A 243 -8.67 -4.43 4.43
N ARG A 244 -9.61 -3.65 4.99
CA ARG A 244 -10.94 -4.10 5.39
C ARG A 244 -12.04 -3.77 4.39
N PHE A 245 -11.75 -2.91 3.42
CA PHE A 245 -12.72 -2.48 2.41
C PHE A 245 -13.21 -3.67 1.57
N SER A 246 -14.53 -3.82 1.48
CA SER A 246 -15.12 -5.02 0.87
C SER A 246 -14.82 -5.10 -0.63
N GLY A 247 -14.76 -3.95 -1.32
CA GLY A 247 -14.42 -3.84 -2.74
C GLY A 247 -13.02 -4.36 -3.10
N PHE A 248 -12.11 -4.47 -2.13
CA PHE A 248 -10.75 -4.96 -2.36
C PHE A 248 -10.59 -6.47 -2.17
N ARG A 249 -11.56 -7.16 -1.57
CA ARG A 249 -11.50 -8.62 -1.34
C ARG A 249 -11.37 -9.44 -2.62
N LYS A 250 -11.88 -8.91 -3.74
CA LYS A 250 -11.77 -9.54 -5.07
C LYS A 250 -10.31 -9.76 -5.51
N TYR A 251 -9.38 -8.93 -5.03
CA TYR A 251 -7.96 -9.05 -5.35
C TYR A 251 -7.24 -10.13 -4.52
N SER A 252 -7.87 -10.72 -3.49
CA SER A 252 -7.21 -11.74 -2.63
C SER A 252 -8.14 -12.91 -2.32
N ALA A 253 -8.88 -13.39 -3.33
CA ALA A 253 -9.77 -14.56 -3.21
C ALA A 253 -10.70 -14.49 -1.97
N GLY A 254 -11.23 -13.30 -1.67
CA GLY A 254 -12.12 -13.06 -0.54
C GLY A 254 -11.42 -12.66 0.78
N ARG A 255 -10.10 -12.83 0.88
CA ARG A 255 -9.29 -12.40 2.05
C ARG A 255 -8.91 -10.92 1.95
N ALA A 256 -8.34 -10.39 3.02
CA ALA A 256 -7.70 -9.07 2.99
C ALA A 256 -6.47 -9.13 2.06
N PRO A 257 -6.41 -8.30 1.00
CA PRO A 257 -5.21 -8.18 0.16
C PRO A 257 -4.12 -7.39 0.89
N SER A 258 -2.85 -7.63 0.56
CA SER A 258 -1.75 -6.78 1.01
C SER A 258 -1.73 -5.45 0.27
N LEU A 259 -1.13 -4.42 0.89
CA LEU A 259 -0.96 -3.11 0.28
C LEU A 259 -0.21 -3.21 -1.04
N LYS A 260 0.91 -3.95 -1.08
CA LYS A 260 1.68 -4.25 -2.30
C LYS A 260 0.82 -4.81 -3.43
N LYS A 261 -0.09 -5.74 -3.12
CA LYS A 261 -0.98 -6.32 -4.13
C LYS A 261 -1.98 -5.29 -4.64
N LEU A 262 -2.54 -4.48 -3.76
CA LEU A 262 -3.46 -3.41 -4.17
C LEU A 262 -2.76 -2.33 -4.99
N ALA A 263 -1.57 -1.92 -4.59
CA ALA A 263 -0.76 -0.96 -5.34
C ALA A 263 -0.52 -1.43 -6.77
N LYS A 264 -0.12 -2.70 -6.93
CA LYS A 264 0.12 -3.30 -8.25
C LYS A 264 -1.15 -3.44 -9.08
N GLU A 265 -2.19 -4.05 -8.54
CA GLU A 265 -3.42 -4.40 -9.30
C GLU A 265 -4.31 -3.19 -9.59
N ILE A 266 -4.33 -2.20 -8.69
CA ILE A 266 -5.20 -1.04 -8.82
C ILE A 266 -4.41 0.13 -9.38
N LEU A 267 -3.29 0.51 -8.75
CA LEU A 267 -2.55 1.71 -9.13
C LEU A 267 -1.52 1.46 -10.24
N GLY A 268 -1.16 0.19 -10.52
CA GLY A 268 -0.12 -0.15 -11.49
C GLY A 268 1.28 0.21 -11.01
N ILE A 269 1.50 0.29 -9.70
CA ILE A 269 2.77 0.70 -9.08
C ILE A 269 3.33 -0.48 -8.28
N ASP A 270 4.60 -0.79 -8.50
CA ASP A 270 5.35 -1.72 -7.66
C ASP A 270 5.95 -0.94 -6.47
N ILE A 271 5.60 -1.37 -5.26
CA ILE A 271 6.11 -0.83 -3.98
C ILE A 271 6.76 -1.97 -3.18
N GLN A 272 7.53 -1.62 -2.14
CA GLN A 272 8.16 -2.60 -1.24
C GLN A 272 9.02 -3.63 -2.01
N GLU A 273 9.82 -3.16 -3.00
CA GLU A 273 10.80 -4.01 -3.71
C GLU A 273 12.06 -4.28 -2.89
N GLY A 274 12.32 -3.46 -1.86
CA GLY A 274 13.36 -3.63 -0.86
C GLY A 274 12.83 -3.30 0.53
N GLU A 275 13.56 -2.46 1.25
CA GLU A 275 13.11 -1.90 2.53
C GLU A 275 11.83 -1.08 2.33
N HIS A 276 10.92 -1.15 3.29
CA HIS A 276 9.69 -0.38 3.26
C HIS A 276 9.96 1.09 3.61
N SER A 277 9.07 1.94 3.13
CA SER A 277 9.04 3.34 3.47
C SER A 277 7.63 3.69 3.90
N SER A 278 7.42 3.87 5.20
CA SER A 278 6.13 4.34 5.73
C SER A 278 5.58 5.58 5.03
N ILE A 279 6.39 6.48 4.47
CA ILE A 279 5.90 7.62 3.68
C ILE A 279 5.23 7.12 2.38
N GLU A 280 5.90 6.21 1.67
CA GLU A 280 5.37 5.61 0.43
C GLU A 280 4.10 4.81 0.70
N ASP A 281 4.09 4.02 1.78
CA ASP A 281 2.96 3.18 2.14
C ASP A 281 1.74 4.01 2.59
N ALA A 282 1.96 5.09 3.34
CA ALA A 282 0.91 6.06 3.69
C ALA A 282 0.33 6.75 2.44
N ARG A 283 1.18 7.13 1.48
CA ARG A 283 0.74 7.72 0.19
C ARG A 283 -0.05 6.73 -0.65
N THR A 284 0.45 5.51 -0.79
CA THR A 284 -0.20 4.43 -1.54
C THR A 284 -1.58 4.15 -0.96
N THR A 285 -1.67 4.07 0.36
CA THR A 285 -2.93 3.88 1.09
C THR A 285 -3.90 5.03 0.84
N MET A 286 -3.43 6.28 0.90
CA MET A 286 -4.25 7.46 0.61
C MET A 286 -4.75 7.47 -0.84
N LEU A 287 -3.90 7.10 -1.81
CA LEU A 287 -4.28 6.97 -3.22
C LEU A 287 -5.38 5.94 -3.45
N LEU A 288 -5.23 4.76 -2.86
CA LEU A 288 -6.24 3.70 -2.93
C LEU A 288 -7.59 4.19 -2.40
N PHE A 289 -7.57 4.89 -1.26
CA PHE A 289 -8.76 5.50 -0.68
C PHE A 289 -9.36 6.56 -1.60
N ARG A 290 -8.57 7.52 -2.09
CA ARG A 290 -9.05 8.59 -2.99
C ARG A 290 -9.75 8.01 -4.21
N ARG A 291 -9.12 7.05 -4.88
CA ARG A 291 -9.66 6.42 -6.08
C ARG A 291 -10.99 5.72 -5.85
N HIS A 292 -11.19 5.17 -4.66
CA HIS A 292 -12.40 4.43 -4.31
C HIS A 292 -13.29 5.17 -3.30
N LYS A 293 -13.06 6.47 -3.09
CA LYS A 293 -13.69 7.24 -2.02
C LYS A 293 -15.22 7.16 -2.04
N PRO A 294 -15.91 7.26 -3.20
CA PRO A 294 -17.36 7.11 -3.24
C PRO A 294 -17.83 5.75 -2.69
N ALA A 295 -17.14 4.67 -3.04
CA ALA A 295 -17.48 3.33 -2.57
C ALA A 295 -17.16 3.14 -1.08
N PHE A 296 -16.04 3.70 -0.60
CA PHE A 296 -15.74 3.78 0.83
C PHE A 296 -16.83 4.52 1.61
N ASP A 297 -17.30 5.66 1.10
CA ASP A 297 -18.32 6.48 1.77
C ASP A 297 -19.67 5.75 1.84
N VAL A 298 -20.07 5.02 0.79
CA VAL A 298 -21.28 4.19 0.78
C VAL A 298 -21.19 3.03 1.79
N GLU A 299 -20.10 2.25 1.76
CA GLU A 299 -19.89 1.16 2.72
C GLU A 299 -19.87 1.70 4.16
N HIS A 300 -19.24 2.85 4.35
CA HIS A 300 -19.14 3.50 5.63
C HIS A 300 -20.50 3.97 6.16
N ALA A 301 -21.29 4.67 5.35
CA ALA A 301 -22.62 5.14 5.73
C ALA A 301 -23.55 3.97 6.08
N THR A 302 -23.40 2.83 5.38
CA THR A 302 -24.14 1.60 5.69
C THR A 302 -23.73 1.01 7.04
N ARG A 303 -22.42 1.03 7.35
CA ARG A 303 -21.87 0.45 8.57
C ARG A 303 -22.09 1.31 9.81
N PHE A 304 -22.11 2.63 9.65
CA PHE A 304 -22.31 3.60 10.72
C PHE A 304 -23.43 4.58 10.35
N PRO A 305 -24.70 4.14 10.41
CA PRO A 305 -25.82 5.01 10.10
C PRO A 305 -25.85 6.19 11.07
N THR A 306 -25.88 7.41 10.53
CA THR A 306 -26.12 8.60 11.34
C THR A 306 -27.58 8.55 11.82
N HIS A 307 -27.80 8.27 13.10
CA HIS A 307 -29.11 8.50 13.69
C HIS A 307 -29.31 10.01 13.79
N ALA A 308 -30.16 10.55 12.94
CA ALA A 308 -30.66 11.90 13.13
C ALA A 308 -31.31 11.98 14.52
N PRO A 309 -30.95 12.97 15.36
CA PRO A 309 -31.63 13.18 16.63
C PRO A 309 -33.04 13.73 16.32
N GLY A 310 -34.02 12.84 16.15
CA GLY A 310 -35.38 13.28 15.82
C GLY A 310 -36.43 12.25 15.42
N SER A 311 -36.12 10.97 15.24
CA SER A 311 -37.16 9.96 14.92
C SER A 311 -37.30 8.90 16.02
N GLY A 312 -37.83 9.36 17.17
CA GLY A 312 -38.42 8.47 18.16
C GLY A 312 -39.68 7.78 17.61
N ALA A 313 -39.51 6.78 16.75
CA ALA A 313 -40.60 5.89 16.37
C ALA A 313 -40.93 5.00 17.58
N LYS A 314 -41.96 5.38 18.34
CA LYS A 314 -42.57 4.55 19.38
C LYS A 314 -42.92 3.19 18.77
N LYS A 315 -42.23 2.12 19.21
CA LYS A 315 -42.66 0.74 18.91
C LYS A 315 -44.07 0.53 19.50
N PRO A 316 -45.04 0.02 18.73
CA PRO A 316 -46.36 -0.27 19.27
C PRO A 316 -46.27 -1.43 20.26
N ASN A 317 -46.73 -1.18 21.47
CA ASN A 317 -46.74 -2.13 22.57
C ASN A 317 -47.69 -3.30 22.22
N LYS A 318 -47.15 -4.47 21.84
CA LYS A 318 -47.94 -5.68 21.65
C LYS A 318 -48.45 -6.16 23.02
N LYS A 319 -49.71 -5.83 23.35
CA LYS A 319 -50.45 -6.44 24.45
C LYS A 319 -50.42 -7.97 24.29
N LYS A 320 -49.75 -8.67 25.20
CA LYS A 320 -49.87 -10.13 25.37
C LYS A 320 -51.33 -10.45 25.72
N LYS A 321 -52.05 -11.13 24.83
CA LYS A 321 -53.31 -11.81 25.18
C LYS A 321 -52.95 -13.00 26.08
N LYS A 322 -53.41 -12.96 27.33
CA LYS A 322 -53.50 -14.16 28.19
C LYS A 322 -54.56 -15.09 27.58
N LYS A 323 -54.18 -16.35 27.37
CA LYS A 323 -55.08 -17.50 27.43
C LYS A 323 -54.53 -18.39 28.54
#